data_AF-A0A0F9KWZ4-F1
#
_entry.id   AF-A0A0F9KWZ4-F1
#
_cell.length_a   1.000
_cell.length_b   1.000
_cell.length_c   1.000
_cell.angle_alpha   90.00
_cell.angle_beta   90.00
_cell.angle_gamma   90.00
#
_symmetry.space_group_name_H-M   'P 1'
#
loop_
_entity.id
_entity.type
_entity.pdbx_description
1 polymer ?
#
loop_
_entity_poly.entity_id
_entity_poly.type
_entity_poly.pdbx_seq_one_letter_code
_entity_poly.pdbx_strand_id
1 'polypeptide(L)'
;MTDRKWLPTFAELIDRLSIHQLKEVMIPESKEKYATEMRDIMHDLDILIEESHIDPSAKLIRAIVVLAQINTHIWYNEAKARKGEQQDLELLKLTHGLNGIRNRAINVILDCIEMPDRRDWKVDCLAAEFQGWEVSL
;
A
#
# COMPACT_ATOMS: atom_id res chain seq x y z
N MET A 1 -5.87 28.12 4.87
CA MET A 1 -5.95 26.74 4.39
C MET A 1 -4.52 26.31 4.15
N THR A 2 -4.06 25.29 4.84
CA THR A 2 -2.68 24.81 4.73
C THR A 2 -2.56 23.98 3.46
N ASP A 3 -1.65 24.39 2.56
CA ASP A 3 -1.41 23.66 1.32
C ASP A 3 -0.92 22.23 1.62
N ARG A 4 -1.37 21.28 0.79
CA ARG A 4 -0.92 19.90 0.85
C ARG A 4 0.59 19.81 0.68
N LYS A 5 1.24 18.95 1.46
CA LYS A 5 2.70 18.73 1.40
C LYS A 5 3.09 17.75 0.29
N TRP A 6 2.18 16.89 -0.14
CA TRP A 6 2.37 15.84 -1.13
C TRP A 6 1.34 15.94 -2.27
N LEU A 7 1.82 15.74 -3.51
CA LEU A 7 1.00 15.69 -4.73
C LEU A 7 0.24 14.37 -5.03
N PRO A 8 0.57 13.17 -4.47
CA PRO A 8 -0.14 11.93 -4.78
C PRO A 8 -1.63 11.95 -4.41
N THR A 9 -2.38 10.99 -4.95
CA THR A 9 -3.78 10.72 -4.62
C THR A 9 -3.96 10.19 -3.19
N PHE A 10 -5.20 10.21 -2.69
CA PHE A 10 -5.56 9.60 -1.39
C PHE A 10 -5.09 8.15 -1.29
N ALA A 11 -5.31 7.33 -2.32
CA ALA A 11 -4.94 5.92 -2.32
C ALA A 11 -3.41 5.71 -2.26
N GLU A 12 -2.64 6.52 -2.99
CA GLU A 12 -1.17 6.49 -2.96
C GLU A 12 -0.62 6.94 -1.60
N LEU A 13 -1.26 7.91 -0.95
CA LEU A 13 -0.88 8.34 0.41
C LEU A 13 -1.13 7.23 1.44
N ILE A 14 -2.26 6.52 1.36
CA ILE A 14 -2.54 5.37 2.23
C ILE A 14 -1.53 4.23 2.01
N ASP A 15 -1.24 3.89 0.74
CA ASP A 15 -0.23 2.90 0.40
C ASP A 15 1.13 3.27 1.01
N ARG A 16 1.54 4.53 0.81
CA ARG A 16 2.78 5.07 1.36
C ARG A 16 2.79 5.04 2.89
N LEU A 17 1.70 5.45 3.54
CA LEU A 17 1.55 5.41 5.00
C LEU A 17 1.78 4.00 5.53
N SER A 18 1.16 2.99 4.91
CA SER A 18 1.33 1.58 5.33
C SER A 18 2.78 1.10 5.22
N ILE A 19 3.51 1.53 4.17
CA ILE A 19 4.93 1.21 4.00
C ILE A 19 5.81 1.96 5.02
N HIS A 20 5.50 3.23 5.31
CA HIS A 20 6.27 4.01 6.30
C HIS A 20 6.05 3.48 7.71
N GLN A 21 4.85 2.99 8.03
CA GLN A 21 4.56 2.32 9.29
C GLN A 21 5.41 1.05 9.46
N LEU A 22 5.56 0.24 8.40
CA LEU A 22 6.45 -0.92 8.42
C LEU A 22 7.90 -0.49 8.64
N LYS A 23 8.37 0.52 7.90
CA LYS A 23 9.75 1.04 8.01
C LYS A 23 10.06 1.61 9.39
N GLU A 24 9.12 2.29 10.02
CA GLU A 24 9.27 2.84 11.38
C GLU A 24 9.65 1.75 12.40
N VAL A 25 9.04 0.57 12.29
CA VAL A 25 9.29 -0.56 13.19
C VAL A 25 10.51 -1.35 12.76
N MET A 26 10.70 -1.54 11.46
CA MET A 26 11.72 -2.45 10.91
C MET A 26 13.09 -1.79 10.68
N ILE A 27 13.17 -0.45 10.73
CA ILE A 27 14.42 0.34 10.63
C ILE A 27 14.45 1.36 11.79
N PRO A 28 14.74 0.90 13.02
CA PRO A 28 14.66 1.74 14.22
C PRO A 28 15.56 2.97 14.18
N GLU A 29 16.68 2.91 13.47
CA GLU A 29 17.66 4.01 13.36
C GLU A 29 17.09 5.23 12.60
N SER A 30 16.05 5.02 11.79
CA SER A 30 15.37 6.07 11.03
C SER A 30 13.94 6.36 11.53
N LYS A 31 13.61 5.91 12.76
CA LYS A 31 12.26 6.00 13.32
C LYS A 31 11.67 7.41 13.31
N GLU A 32 12.41 8.40 13.81
CA GLU A 32 11.95 9.80 13.86
C GLU A 32 11.66 10.40 12.48
N LYS A 33 12.44 9.99 11.47
CA LYS A 33 12.22 10.40 10.08
C LYS A 33 10.89 9.85 9.58
N TYR A 34 10.64 8.54 9.76
CA TYR A 34 9.39 7.93 9.32
C TYR A 34 8.18 8.46 10.09
N ALA A 35 8.31 8.70 11.39
CA ALA A 35 7.26 9.33 12.19
C ALA A 35 6.91 10.74 11.67
N THR A 36 7.92 11.51 11.23
CA THR A 36 7.69 12.82 10.60
C THR A 36 6.98 12.70 9.25
N GLU A 37 7.45 11.81 8.38
CA GLU A 37 6.84 11.56 7.06
C GLU A 37 5.38 11.07 7.21
N MET A 38 5.09 10.20 8.18
CA MET A 38 3.73 9.73 8.46
C MET A 38 2.83 10.86 8.96
N ARG A 39 3.32 11.77 9.83
CA ARG A 39 2.55 12.95 10.25
C ARG A 39 2.18 13.84 9.07
N ASP A 40 3.11 14.04 8.13
CA ASP A 40 2.84 14.84 6.93
C ASP A 40 1.83 14.14 6.00
N ILE A 41 1.91 12.82 5.87
CA ILE A 41 0.94 12.03 5.10
C ILE A 41 -0.45 12.11 5.74
N MET A 42 -0.55 11.94 7.05
CA MET A 42 -1.83 12.02 7.79
C MET A 42 -2.46 13.41 7.65
N HIS A 43 -1.67 14.47 7.74
CA HIS A 43 -2.16 15.83 7.53
C HIS A 43 -2.80 16.02 6.15
N ASP A 44 -2.14 15.52 5.09
CA ASP A 44 -2.68 15.61 3.73
C ASP A 44 -3.91 14.71 3.53
N LEU A 45 -3.97 13.56 4.21
CA LEU A 45 -5.16 12.70 4.21
C LEU A 45 -6.35 13.40 4.86
N ASP A 46 -6.15 14.09 5.99
CA ASP A 46 -7.21 14.86 6.66
C ASP A 46 -7.75 15.96 5.73
N ILE A 47 -6.87 16.71 5.05
CA ILE A 47 -7.28 17.71 4.04
C ILE A 47 -8.10 17.07 2.92
N LEU A 48 -7.63 15.94 2.36
CA LEU A 48 -8.34 15.25 1.28
C LEU A 48 -9.72 14.72 1.72
N ILE A 49 -9.82 14.20 2.95
CA ILE A 49 -11.09 13.73 3.51
C ILE A 49 -12.08 14.88 3.63
N GLU A 50 -11.63 16.04 4.12
CA GLU A 50 -12.46 17.24 4.25
C GLU A 50 -12.87 17.82 2.89
N GLU A 51 -11.93 18.01 1.97
CA GLU A 51 -12.15 18.65 0.66
C GLU A 51 -12.99 17.79 -0.28
N SER A 52 -12.79 16.47 -0.25
CA SER A 52 -13.47 15.52 -1.15
C SER A 52 -14.65 14.81 -0.49
N HIS A 53 -14.98 15.16 0.76
CA HIS A 53 -16.07 14.55 1.55
C HIS A 53 -16.02 13.02 1.56
N ILE A 54 -14.83 12.46 1.82
CA ILE A 54 -14.61 11.00 1.77
C ILE A 54 -15.26 10.33 2.99
N ASP A 55 -16.27 9.50 2.74
CA ASP A 55 -16.92 8.71 3.79
C ASP A 55 -16.19 7.36 4.05
N PRO A 56 -16.02 6.95 5.32
CA PRO A 56 -15.36 5.69 5.68
C PRO A 56 -16.29 4.49 5.44
N SER A 57 -16.47 4.10 4.18
CA SER A 57 -17.26 2.91 3.85
C SER A 57 -16.58 1.61 4.33
N ALA A 58 -17.38 0.57 4.62
CA ALA A 58 -16.84 -0.74 4.99
C ALA A 58 -15.92 -1.32 3.90
N LYS A 59 -16.20 -1.04 2.62
CA LYS A 59 -15.37 -1.45 1.49
C LYS A 59 -14.02 -0.73 1.49
N LEU A 60 -14.02 0.59 1.73
CA LEU A 60 -12.79 1.38 1.87
C LEU A 60 -11.92 0.83 3.00
N ILE A 61 -12.49 0.63 4.18
CA ILE A 61 -11.77 0.10 5.35
C ILE A 61 -11.15 -1.26 5.04
N ARG A 62 -11.91 -2.18 4.42
CA ARG A 62 -11.37 -3.49 4.03
C ARG A 62 -10.24 -3.38 3.03
N ALA A 63 -10.36 -2.52 2.02
CA ALA A 63 -9.31 -2.33 1.02
C ALA A 63 -8.01 -1.82 1.64
N ILE A 64 -8.09 -0.91 2.62
CA ILE A 64 -6.94 -0.43 3.40
C ILE A 64 -6.29 -1.57 4.19
N VAL A 65 -7.08 -2.43 4.83
CA VAL A 65 -6.57 -3.59 5.58
C VAL A 65 -5.83 -4.56 4.65
N VAL A 66 -6.41 -4.88 3.49
CA VAL A 66 -5.77 -5.76 2.50
C VAL A 66 -4.46 -5.13 2.02
N LEU A 67 -4.47 -3.84 1.68
CA LEU A 67 -3.28 -3.13 1.22
C LEU A 67 -2.14 -3.21 2.24
N ALA A 68 -2.41 -2.93 3.52
CA ALA A 68 -1.42 -2.99 4.58
C ALA A 68 -0.87 -4.42 4.80
N GLN A 69 -1.73 -5.44 4.75
CA GLN A 69 -1.32 -6.85 4.86
C GLN A 69 -0.43 -7.27 3.69
N ILE A 70 -0.80 -6.91 2.46
CA ILE A 70 -0.04 -7.23 1.26
C ILE A 70 1.33 -6.53 1.29
N ASN A 71 1.39 -5.25 1.66
CA ASN A 71 2.66 -4.53 1.84
C ASN A 71 3.55 -5.19 2.91
N THR A 72 2.96 -5.72 3.98
CA THR A 72 3.70 -6.47 5.01
C THR A 72 4.33 -7.73 4.44
N HIS A 73 3.58 -8.52 3.66
CA HIS A 73 4.10 -9.74 3.03
C HIS A 73 5.18 -9.45 1.99
N ILE A 74 4.99 -8.43 1.15
CA ILE A 74 6.01 -7.96 0.20
C ILE A 74 7.31 -7.62 0.94
N TRP A 75 7.23 -6.85 2.04
CA TRP A 75 8.40 -6.49 2.84
C TRP A 75 9.17 -7.72 3.34
N TYR A 76 8.48 -8.69 3.94
CA TYR A 76 9.12 -9.90 4.46
C TYR A 76 9.73 -10.76 3.36
N ASN A 77 9.07 -10.90 2.22
CA ASN A 77 9.59 -11.65 1.08
C ASN A 77 10.89 -11.01 0.56
N GLU A 78 10.87 -9.70 0.32
CA GLU A 78 12.06 -8.99 -0.15
C GLU A 78 13.19 -8.99 0.89
N ALA A 79 12.88 -8.82 2.17
CA ALA A 79 13.87 -8.86 3.24
C ALA A 79 14.54 -10.24 3.35
N LYS A 80 13.80 -11.33 3.15
CA LYS A 80 14.34 -12.70 3.10
C LYS A 80 15.18 -12.92 1.84
N ALA A 81 14.68 -12.52 0.67
CA ALA A 81 15.42 -12.65 -0.59
C ALA A 81 16.76 -11.88 -0.59
N ARG A 82 16.86 -10.77 0.17
CA ARG A 82 18.10 -10.01 0.38
C ARG A 82 19.08 -10.62 1.38
N LYS A 83 18.62 -11.51 2.28
CA LYS A 83 19.44 -12.12 3.36
C LYS A 83 20.01 -13.50 3.01
N GLY A 84 19.46 -14.19 2.00
CA GLY A 84 19.83 -15.57 1.63
C GLY A 84 20.91 -15.66 0.54
N GLU A 85 21.86 -16.57 0.74
CA GLU A 85 22.76 -17.07 -0.30
C GLU A 85 21.92 -17.83 -1.34
N GLN A 86 21.91 -17.37 -2.59
CA GLN A 86 20.96 -17.67 -3.68
C GLN A 86 19.63 -16.91 -3.53
N GLN A 87 19.34 -16.05 -4.52
CA GLN A 87 18.04 -15.37 -4.66
C GLN A 87 16.93 -16.42 -4.52
N ASP A 88 16.10 -16.31 -3.48
CA ASP A 88 14.92 -17.15 -3.34
C ASP A 88 13.90 -16.72 -4.43
N LEU A 89 14.05 -17.35 -5.60
CA LEU A 89 13.27 -17.05 -6.80
C LEU A 89 11.77 -17.22 -6.56
N GLU A 90 11.36 -18.10 -5.64
CA GLU A 90 9.96 -18.32 -5.29
C GLU A 90 9.38 -17.13 -4.52
N LEU A 91 10.12 -16.57 -3.56
CA LEU A 91 9.70 -15.36 -2.86
C LEU A 91 9.62 -14.14 -3.78
N LEU A 92 10.54 -14.03 -4.74
CA LEU A 92 10.51 -12.94 -5.74
C LEU A 92 9.31 -13.08 -6.70
N LYS A 93 9.00 -14.30 -7.15
CA LYS A 93 7.79 -14.58 -7.94
C LYS A 93 6.52 -14.24 -7.16
N LEU A 94 6.45 -14.64 -5.88
CA LEU A 94 5.31 -14.30 -5.02
C LEU A 94 5.18 -12.78 -4.87
N THR A 95 6.29 -12.07 -4.59
CA THR A 95 6.28 -10.60 -4.51
C THR A 95 5.75 -9.92 -5.76
N HIS A 96 6.06 -10.43 -6.95
CA HIS A 96 5.50 -9.89 -8.18
C HIS A 96 3.97 -10.02 -8.22
N GLY A 97 3.43 -11.20 -7.90
CA GLY A 97 1.99 -11.41 -7.83
C GLY A 97 1.31 -10.58 -6.72
N LEU A 98 1.95 -10.43 -5.56
CA LEU A 98 1.46 -9.60 -4.46
C LEU A 98 1.38 -8.11 -4.85
N ASN A 99 2.29 -7.60 -5.69
CA ASN A 99 2.18 -6.23 -6.22
C ASN A 99 0.92 -6.05 -7.09
N GLY A 100 0.48 -7.09 -7.79
CA GLY A 100 -0.81 -7.07 -8.49
C GLY A 100 -1.99 -6.93 -7.53
N ILE A 101 -1.96 -7.62 -6.38
CA ILE A 101 -3.01 -7.49 -5.34
C ILE A 101 -2.96 -6.11 -4.69
N ARG A 102 -1.77 -5.59 -4.40
CA ARG A 102 -1.56 -4.22 -3.90
C ARG A 102 -2.21 -3.19 -4.84
N ASN A 103 -1.93 -3.28 -6.13
CA ASN A 103 -2.52 -2.39 -7.14
C ASN A 103 -4.04 -2.51 -7.20
N ARG A 104 -4.59 -3.72 -7.12
CA ARG A 104 -6.05 -3.92 -7.04
C ARG A 104 -6.65 -3.29 -5.78
N ALA A 105 -6.01 -3.41 -4.63
CA ALA A 105 -6.46 -2.75 -3.40
C ALA A 105 -6.45 -1.23 -3.54
N ILE A 106 -5.40 -0.65 -4.14
CA ILE A 106 -5.31 0.79 -4.45
C ILE A 106 -6.46 1.21 -5.37
N ASN A 107 -6.72 0.45 -6.44
CA ASN A 107 -7.83 0.75 -7.35
C ASN A 107 -9.20 0.69 -6.65
N VAL A 108 -9.41 -0.27 -5.75
CA VAL A 108 -10.65 -0.33 -4.94
C VAL A 108 -10.76 0.88 -4.02
N ILE A 109 -9.66 1.37 -3.44
CA ILE A 109 -9.66 2.61 -2.65
C ILE A 109 -10.06 3.80 -3.52
N LEU A 110 -9.46 3.94 -4.71
CA LEU A 110 -9.81 4.99 -5.68
C LEU A 110 -11.29 4.95 -6.08
N ASP A 111 -11.85 3.75 -6.25
CA ASP A 111 -13.27 3.56 -6.55
C ASP A 111 -14.19 3.99 -5.41
N CYS A 112 -13.78 3.72 -4.17
CA CYS A 112 -14.55 4.10 -2.99
C CYS A 112 -14.58 5.62 -2.77
N ILE A 113 -13.67 6.37 -3.40
CA ILE A 113 -13.59 7.84 -3.32
C ILE A 113 -13.96 8.51 -4.66
N GLU A 114 -14.63 7.78 -5.55
CA GLU A 114 -15.12 8.28 -6.84
C GLU A 114 -14.03 8.86 -7.78
N MET A 115 -12.81 8.30 -7.74
CA MET A 115 -11.69 8.68 -8.62
C MET A 115 -11.23 7.54 -9.56
N PRO A 116 -12.11 6.92 -10.38
CA PRO A 116 -11.78 5.76 -11.19
C PRO A 116 -10.82 6.05 -12.37
N ASP A 117 -10.68 7.32 -12.76
CA ASP A 117 -9.78 7.80 -13.80
C ASP A 117 -8.29 7.70 -13.41
N ARG A 118 -8.01 7.54 -12.11
CA ARG A 118 -6.65 7.42 -11.56
C ARG A 118 -6.17 5.99 -11.35
N ARG A 119 -6.95 4.98 -11.79
CA ARG A 119 -6.59 3.57 -11.65
C ARG A 119 -5.31 3.23 -12.40
N ASP A 120 -4.54 2.30 -11.82
CA ASP A 120 -3.48 1.59 -12.53
C ASP A 120 -4.05 0.30 -13.13
N TRP A 121 -3.98 0.18 -14.46
CA TRP A 121 -4.49 -0.98 -15.20
C TRP A 121 -3.44 -2.07 -15.40
N LYS A 122 -2.29 -1.96 -14.75
CA LYS A 122 -1.25 -2.99 -14.79
C LYS A 122 -1.79 -4.31 -14.25
N VAL A 123 -1.68 -5.36 -15.07
CA VAL A 123 -2.09 -6.71 -14.73
C VAL A 123 -0.85 -7.52 -14.37
N ASP A 124 -0.61 -7.71 -13.06
CA ASP A 124 0.37 -8.67 -12.57
C ASP A 124 -0.39 -9.95 -12.13
N CYS A 125 -0.17 -11.06 -12.84
CA CYS A 125 -0.84 -12.33 -12.56
C CYS A 125 -0.12 -13.11 -11.46
N LEU A 126 -0.88 -13.75 -10.56
CA LEU A 126 -0.35 -14.76 -9.65
C LEU A 126 0.07 -16.00 -10.45
N ALA A 127 1.24 -16.56 -10.10
CA ALA A 127 1.63 -17.88 -10.61
C ALA A 127 0.66 -18.96 -10.11
N ALA A 128 0.62 -20.12 -10.78
CA ALA A 128 -0.34 -21.19 -10.50
C ALA A 128 -0.18 -21.75 -9.07
N GLU A 129 1.06 -21.79 -8.58
CA GLU A 129 1.44 -22.20 -7.23
C GLU A 129 1.02 -21.21 -6.13
N PHE A 130 0.68 -19.95 -6.49
CA PHE A 130 0.31 -18.90 -5.54
C PHE A 130 -1.17 -18.51 -5.57
N GLN A 131 -2.03 -19.30 -6.22
CA GLN A 131 -3.47 -18.98 -6.33
C GLN A 131 -4.17 -18.85 -4.96
N GLY A 132 -3.66 -19.50 -3.91
CA GLY A 132 -4.19 -19.34 -2.55
C GLY A 132 -4.02 -17.94 -1.94
N TRP A 133 -3.19 -17.09 -2.54
CA TRP A 133 -3.01 -15.69 -2.14
C TRP A 133 -4.04 -14.74 -2.73
N GLU A 134 -4.88 -15.22 -3.65
CA GLU A 134 -5.91 -14.42 -4.29
C GLU A 134 -6.89 -13.83 -3.26
N VAL A 135 -7.26 -12.56 -3.45
CA VAL A 135 -8.15 -11.84 -2.55
C VAL A 135 -9.42 -11.43 -3.29
N SER A 136 -10.58 -11.74 -2.70
CA SER A 136 -11.89 -11.31 -3.18
C SER A 136 -12.13 -9.82 -2.88
N LEU A 137 -11.45 -8.92 -3.57
CA LEU A 137 -11.57 -7.46 -3.46
C LEU A 137 -12.71 -6.88 -4.31
#